data_AF-A0A962C5L5-F1
#
_entry.id   AF-A0A962C5L5-F1
#
_cell.length_a   1.000
_cell.length_b   1.000
_cell.length_c   1.000
_cell.angle_alpha   90.00
_cell.angle_beta   90.00
_cell.angle_gamma   90.00
#
_symmetry.space_group_name_H-M   'P 1'
#
loop_
_entity.id
_entity.type
_entity.pdbx_description
1 polymer ?
#
loop_
_entity_poly.entity_id
_entity_poly.type
_entity_poly.pdbx_seq_one_letter_code
_entity_poly.pdbx_strand_id
1 'polypeptide(L)'
;SQLGQYGPGEEIPGYERHKIAQLQFTATKVFGPGNWVGANQVAMVAEVGFTNVDLPDNLRFNGDGTDTGGGGDVNTGVGRNPITQVGGFPTRFSWGYRIAARADYNNVWGTPINLSPRIAFNHDVNGTTPGPGGSFVEGRKSITIGTEANYLSNWVFDISYTNFFGGGSFNLIHDRDFVQVAARYSF
;
A
#
# COMPACT_ATOMS: atom_id res chain seq x y z
N SER A 1 -5.63 19.71 -25.94
CA SER A 1 -6.04 19.34 -24.58
C SER A 1 -6.88 18.08 -24.67
N GLN A 2 -6.75 17.12 -23.75
CA GLN A 2 -7.62 15.92 -23.71
C GLN A 2 -9.09 16.28 -23.38
N LEU A 3 -9.30 17.45 -22.79
CA LEU A 3 -10.60 17.96 -22.39
C LEU A 3 -11.43 18.49 -23.57
N GLY A 4 -10.84 18.69 -24.76
CA GLY A 4 -11.51 19.32 -25.91
C GLY A 4 -11.19 20.81 -26.07
N GLN A 5 -12.04 21.52 -26.83
CA GLN A 5 -11.97 22.97 -27.03
C GLN A 5 -13.07 23.66 -26.22
N TYR A 6 -12.71 24.74 -25.53
CA TYR A 6 -13.63 25.55 -24.72
C TYR A 6 -13.42 27.03 -25.00
N GLY A 7 -14.52 27.78 -25.00
CA GLY A 7 -14.55 29.23 -25.17
C GLY A 7 -14.18 30.01 -23.89
N PRO A 8 -13.85 31.31 -24.00
CA PRO A 8 -13.64 32.16 -22.84
C PRO A 8 -14.88 32.19 -21.93
N GLY A 9 -14.69 31.91 -20.64
CA GLY A 9 -15.77 31.93 -19.64
C GLY A 9 -16.55 30.62 -19.49
N GLU A 10 -16.26 29.59 -20.30
CA GLU A 10 -16.84 28.26 -20.09
C GLU A 10 -16.23 27.56 -18.87
N GLU A 11 -17.09 26.95 -18.06
CA GLU A 11 -16.68 26.16 -16.91
C GLU A 11 -16.25 24.76 -17.35
N ILE A 12 -15.08 24.32 -16.87
CA ILE A 12 -14.57 22.98 -17.10
C ILE A 12 -14.47 22.29 -15.73
N PRO A 13 -15.25 21.24 -15.46
CA PRO A 13 -15.16 20.52 -14.19
C PRO A 13 -13.81 19.81 -14.10
N GLY A 14 -13.11 19.97 -12.98
CA GLY A 14 -11.83 19.30 -12.71
C GLY A 14 -11.94 17.84 -12.30
N TYR A 15 -13.12 17.22 -12.46
CA TYR A 15 -13.40 15.84 -12.07
C TYR A 15 -14.48 15.22 -12.98
N GLU A 16 -14.46 13.90 -13.10
CA GLU A 16 -15.55 13.12 -13.67
C GLU A 16 -15.92 11.97 -12.72
N ARG A 17 -17.19 11.54 -12.76
CA ARG A 17 -17.68 10.45 -11.91
C ARG A 17 -17.72 9.15 -12.72
N HIS A 18 -17.06 8.13 -12.19
CA HIS A 18 -17.02 6.80 -12.79
C HIS A 18 -17.57 5.75 -11.82
N LYS A 19 -18.05 4.64 -12.38
CA LYS A 19 -18.47 3.48 -11.59
C LYS A 19 -17.23 2.69 -11.18
N ILE A 20 -17.22 2.21 -9.94
CA ILE A 20 -16.14 1.42 -9.36
C ILE A 20 -16.72 0.11 -8.82
N ALA A 21 -16.05 -0.99 -9.09
CA ALA A 21 -16.28 -2.29 -8.46
C ALA A 21 -15.03 -2.72 -7.70
N GLN A 22 -15.19 -3.13 -6.44
CA GLN A 22 -14.10 -3.62 -5.60
C GLN A 22 -14.44 -5.00 -5.05
N LEU A 23 -13.45 -5.89 -5.05
CA LEU A 23 -13.54 -7.23 -4.47
C LEU A 23 -12.35 -7.45 -3.55
N GLN A 24 -12.59 -8.05 -2.40
CA GLN A 24 -11.55 -8.38 -1.42
C GLN A 24 -11.81 -9.77 -0.86
N PHE A 25 -10.74 -10.56 -0.79
CA PHE A 25 -10.76 -11.90 -0.23
C PHE A 25 -9.73 -11.99 0.88
N THR A 26 -10.13 -12.50 2.04
CA THR A 26 -9.25 -12.68 3.19
C THR A 26 -9.25 -14.15 3.59
N ALA A 27 -8.06 -14.73 3.72
CA ALA A 27 -7.83 -16.06 4.25
C ALA A 27 -7.03 -15.98 5.54
N THR A 28 -7.46 -16.71 6.57
CA THR A 28 -6.76 -16.78 7.85
C THR A 28 -6.48 -18.23 8.21
N LYS A 29 -5.30 -18.49 8.77
CA LYS A 29 -4.92 -19.82 9.27
C LYS A 29 -4.12 -19.67 10.54
N VAL A 30 -4.52 -20.43 11.55
CA VAL A 30 -3.77 -20.61 12.79
C VAL A 30 -3.17 -22.00 12.81
N PHE A 31 -1.88 -22.06 13.09
CA PHE A 31 -1.13 -23.28 13.31
C PHE A 31 -0.84 -23.39 14.80
N GLY A 32 -1.27 -24.50 15.41
CA GLY A 32 -1.02 -24.76 16.83
C GLY A 32 0.41 -25.23 17.11
N PRO A 33 0.65 -25.78 18.31
CA PRO A 33 1.94 -26.35 18.70
C PRO A 33 2.41 -27.45 17.73
N GLY A 34 3.73 -27.58 17.55
CA GLY A 34 4.33 -28.53 16.59
C GLY A 34 4.47 -27.97 15.17
N ASN A 35 4.29 -26.66 14.98
CA ASN A 35 4.56 -25.97 13.72
C ASN A 35 6.07 -25.91 13.39
N TRP A 36 6.39 -25.53 12.15
CA TRP A 36 7.73 -25.53 11.57
C TRP A 36 8.73 -24.54 12.19
N VAL A 37 8.29 -23.60 13.03
CA VAL A 37 9.15 -22.63 13.73
C VAL A 37 9.20 -22.89 15.25
N GLY A 38 8.58 -23.97 15.74
CA GLY A 38 8.57 -24.30 17.16
C GLY A 38 7.81 -23.30 18.04
N ALA A 39 6.95 -22.46 17.46
CA ALA A 39 6.12 -21.53 18.22
C ALA A 39 4.98 -22.26 18.93
N ASN A 40 4.41 -21.66 19.98
CA ASN A 40 3.16 -22.16 20.56
C ASN A 40 2.01 -21.98 19.58
N GLN A 41 2.04 -20.89 18.81
CA GLN A 41 1.06 -20.58 17.78
C GLN A 41 1.70 -19.78 16.65
N VAL A 42 1.29 -20.03 15.41
CA VAL A 42 1.53 -19.12 14.28
C VAL A 42 0.18 -18.73 13.70
N ALA A 43 -0.13 -17.44 13.72
CA ALA A 43 -1.29 -16.87 13.03
C ALA A 43 -0.84 -16.25 11.70
N MET A 44 -1.50 -16.64 10.61
CA MET A 44 -1.28 -16.09 9.28
C MET A 44 -2.57 -15.51 8.72
N VAL A 45 -2.46 -14.36 8.05
CA VAL A 45 -3.52 -13.74 7.25
C VAL A 45 -2.97 -13.41 5.87
N ALA A 46 -3.76 -13.69 4.85
CA ALA A 46 -3.51 -13.26 3.49
C ALA A 46 -4.76 -12.58 2.95
N GLU A 47 -4.58 -11.45 2.28
CA GLU A 47 -5.62 -10.67 1.65
C GLU A 47 -5.26 -10.43 0.19
N VAL A 48 -6.24 -10.55 -0.69
CA VAL A 48 -6.11 -10.14 -2.09
C VAL A 48 -7.25 -9.19 -2.40
N GLY A 49 -6.93 -8.03 -2.98
CA GLY A 49 -7.89 -7.00 -3.34
C GLY A 49 -7.82 -6.67 -4.82
N PHE A 50 -8.98 -6.36 -5.40
CA PHE A 50 -9.16 -5.99 -6.79
C PHE A 50 -10.00 -4.72 -6.87
N THR A 51 -9.65 -3.83 -7.79
CA THR A 51 -10.43 -2.64 -8.11
C THR A 51 -10.56 -2.52 -9.62
N ASN A 52 -11.80 -2.40 -10.10
CA ASN A 52 -12.13 -2.09 -11.47
C ASN A 52 -12.86 -0.75 -11.54
N VAL A 53 -12.42 0.13 -12.43
CA VAL A 53 -13.00 1.45 -12.66
C VAL A 53 -13.32 1.61 -14.14
N ASP A 54 -14.51 2.11 -14.44
CA ASP A 54 -14.98 2.38 -15.81
C ASP A 54 -14.34 3.66 -16.38
N LEU A 55 -13.03 3.61 -16.67
CA LEU A 55 -12.27 4.74 -17.19
C LEU A 55 -12.41 4.89 -18.72
N PRO A 56 -12.57 6.11 -19.24
CA PRO A 56 -12.55 6.39 -20.68
C PRO A 56 -11.12 6.30 -21.25
N ASP A 57 -10.98 5.97 -22.54
CA ASP A 57 -9.67 5.79 -23.18
C ASP A 57 -8.98 7.12 -23.56
N ASN A 58 -9.76 8.20 -23.69
CA ASN A 58 -9.30 9.50 -24.19
C ASN A 58 -8.92 10.50 -23.09
N LEU A 59 -9.16 10.17 -21.82
CA LEU A 59 -8.89 11.06 -20.68
C LEU A 59 -8.02 10.38 -19.64
N ARG A 60 -6.96 11.07 -19.22
CA ARG A 60 -6.08 10.59 -18.15
C ARG A 60 -6.48 11.23 -16.82
N PHE A 61 -6.74 10.39 -15.83
CA PHE A 61 -7.09 10.80 -14.47
C PHE A 61 -5.85 10.94 -13.60
N ASN A 62 -6.01 11.61 -12.46
CA ASN A 62 -4.96 11.75 -11.47
C ASN A 62 -4.69 10.39 -10.79
N GLY A 63 -3.42 9.98 -10.78
CA GLY A 63 -2.87 8.89 -9.98
C GLY A 63 -1.72 9.38 -9.09
N ASP A 64 -1.25 8.54 -8.18
CA ASP A 64 -0.12 8.90 -7.30
C ASP A 64 1.13 9.26 -8.14
N GLY A 65 1.74 10.40 -7.81
CA GLY A 65 2.94 10.90 -8.50
C GLY A 65 2.73 11.34 -9.95
N THR A 66 1.49 11.68 -10.35
CA THR A 66 1.18 12.26 -11.67
C THR A 66 0.96 13.78 -11.60
N ASP A 67 2.05 14.52 -11.36
CA ASP A 67 2.00 15.98 -11.18
C ASP A 67 1.81 16.75 -12.50
N THR A 68 2.05 16.11 -13.64
CA THR A 68 1.88 16.70 -14.96
C THR A 68 0.96 15.89 -15.87
N GLY A 69 0.46 16.54 -16.91
CA GLY A 69 -0.44 15.93 -17.88
C GLY A 69 0.29 14.97 -18.81
N GLY A 70 -0.46 14.05 -19.39
CA GLY A 70 0.04 13.07 -20.37
C GLY A 70 0.09 13.54 -21.82
N GLY A 71 -0.27 14.80 -22.08
CA GLY A 71 -0.25 15.42 -23.40
C GLY A 71 1.06 16.17 -23.64
N GLY A 72 1.19 16.73 -24.85
CA GLY A 72 2.38 17.49 -25.27
C GLY A 72 2.81 18.55 -24.25
N ASP A 73 4.13 18.74 -24.18
CA ASP A 73 4.82 19.71 -23.33
C ASP A 73 5.48 20.83 -24.15
N VAL A 74 6.26 21.67 -23.45
CA VAL A 74 7.03 22.77 -24.03
C VAL A 74 7.93 22.33 -25.20
N ASN A 75 8.48 21.12 -25.18
CA ASN A 75 9.35 20.62 -26.26
C ASN A 75 8.54 20.22 -27.50
N THR A 76 7.25 19.93 -27.33
CA THR A 76 6.31 19.68 -28.43
C THR A 76 5.56 20.93 -28.90
N GLY A 77 5.93 22.11 -28.39
CA GLY A 77 5.27 23.39 -28.71
C GLY A 77 3.99 23.66 -27.92
N VAL A 78 3.68 22.84 -26.90
CA VAL A 78 2.49 23.00 -26.05
C VAL A 78 2.91 23.58 -24.70
N GLY A 79 2.84 24.91 -24.58
CA GLY A 79 3.30 25.64 -23.38
C GLY A 79 2.46 25.46 -22.10
N ARG A 80 1.46 24.57 -22.08
CA ARG A 80 0.61 24.32 -20.90
C ARG A 80 1.22 23.30 -19.93
N ASN A 81 2.16 22.48 -20.40
CA ASN A 81 2.75 21.40 -19.61
C ASN A 81 4.28 21.50 -19.65
N PRO A 82 4.99 21.59 -18.50
CA PRO A 82 6.45 21.73 -18.51
C PRO A 82 7.16 20.46 -18.96
N ILE A 83 6.63 19.27 -18.60
CA ILE A 83 7.13 17.98 -19.06
C ILE A 83 5.97 16.99 -19.24
N THR A 84 6.01 16.20 -20.31
CA THR A 84 5.01 15.16 -20.58
C THR A 84 5.14 14.04 -19.55
N GLN A 85 4.06 13.77 -18.81
CA GLN A 85 4.00 12.62 -17.92
C GLN A 85 3.80 11.33 -18.73
N VAL A 86 4.71 10.37 -18.54
CA VAL A 86 4.78 9.14 -19.34
C VAL A 86 4.15 7.91 -18.68
N GLY A 87 3.83 7.99 -17.38
CA GLY A 87 3.28 6.85 -16.62
C GLY A 87 2.59 7.26 -15.31
N GLY A 88 2.19 6.28 -14.51
CA GLY A 88 1.55 6.49 -13.20
C GLY A 88 0.05 6.78 -13.27
N PHE A 89 -0.50 6.94 -14.48
CA PHE A 89 -1.93 7.17 -14.66
C PHE A 89 -2.77 5.97 -14.22
N PRO A 90 -3.99 6.22 -13.73
CA PRO A 90 -4.89 5.15 -13.34
C PRO A 90 -5.23 4.19 -14.48
N THR A 91 -5.37 2.92 -14.12
CA THR A 91 -5.76 1.85 -15.04
C THR A 91 -7.18 1.38 -14.73
N ARG A 92 -7.89 0.84 -15.73
CA ARG A 92 -9.24 0.29 -15.54
C ARG A 92 -9.28 -0.82 -14.50
N PHE A 93 -8.19 -1.57 -14.35
CA PHE A 93 -8.07 -2.65 -13.39
C PHE A 93 -6.78 -2.49 -12.60
N SER A 94 -6.86 -2.68 -11.29
CA SER A 94 -5.72 -2.70 -10.38
C SER A 94 -5.93 -3.74 -9.28
N TRP A 95 -4.84 -4.36 -8.83
CA TRP A 95 -4.91 -5.39 -7.80
C TRP A 95 -3.60 -5.52 -7.01
N GLY A 96 -3.72 -6.09 -5.82
CA GLY A 96 -2.60 -6.33 -4.94
C GLY A 96 -2.95 -7.35 -3.86
N TYR A 97 -1.94 -7.73 -3.09
CA TYR A 97 -2.10 -8.63 -1.96
C TYR A 97 -1.30 -8.17 -0.74
N ARG A 98 -1.76 -8.62 0.42
CA ARG A 98 -1.13 -8.38 1.72
C ARG A 98 -1.03 -9.70 2.46
N ILE A 99 0.10 -9.98 3.07
CA ILE A 99 0.33 -11.20 3.86
C ILE A 99 0.94 -10.77 5.18
N ALA A 100 0.40 -11.24 6.29
CA ALA A 100 1.01 -11.05 7.60
C ALA A 100 1.04 -12.36 8.38
N ALA A 101 2.11 -12.55 9.15
CA ALA A 101 2.30 -13.67 10.04
C ALA A 101 2.82 -13.19 11.39
N ARG A 102 2.28 -13.76 12.47
CA ARG A 102 2.76 -13.57 13.85
C ARG A 102 2.96 -14.95 14.46
N ALA A 103 4.13 -15.16 15.05
CA ALA A 103 4.41 -16.36 15.83
C ALA A 103 4.46 -15.97 17.30
N ASP A 104 3.82 -16.73 18.17
CA ASP A 104 3.79 -16.49 19.61
C ASP A 104 4.57 -17.60 20.34
N TYR A 105 5.60 -17.18 21.08
CA TYR A 105 6.41 -18.03 21.95
C TYR A 105 6.12 -17.65 23.40
N ASN A 106 5.36 -18.51 24.07
CA ASN A 106 5.06 -18.33 25.49
C ASN A 106 6.24 -18.82 26.32
N ASN A 107 6.57 -18.05 27.35
CA ASN A 107 7.64 -18.38 28.30
C ASN A 107 8.96 -18.73 27.58
N VAL A 108 9.39 -17.86 26.67
CA VAL A 108 10.52 -18.13 25.77
C VAL A 108 11.75 -18.47 26.60
N TRP A 109 12.41 -19.58 26.25
CA TRP A 109 13.58 -20.11 26.97
C TRP A 109 13.36 -20.35 28.47
N GLY A 110 12.13 -20.64 28.88
CA GLY A 110 11.79 -20.85 30.29
C GLY A 110 11.74 -19.56 31.12
N THR A 111 11.81 -18.40 30.47
CA THR A 111 11.65 -17.09 31.13
C THR A 111 10.16 -16.75 31.28
N PRO A 112 9.80 -15.74 32.10
CA PRO A 112 8.43 -15.20 32.15
C PRO A 112 8.08 -14.28 30.96
N ILE A 113 8.88 -14.27 29.89
CA ILE A 113 8.70 -13.41 28.73
C ILE A 113 7.93 -14.18 27.65
N ASN A 114 6.84 -13.59 27.17
CA ASN A 114 6.18 -14.00 25.94
C ASN A 114 6.75 -13.16 24.79
N LEU A 115 7.21 -13.82 23.73
CA LEU A 115 7.82 -13.16 22.57
C LEU A 115 6.96 -13.41 21.32
N SER A 116 6.63 -12.33 20.62
CA SER A 116 5.76 -12.36 19.46
C SER A 116 6.39 -11.69 18.23
N PRO A 117 7.35 -12.35 17.54
CA PRO A 117 7.84 -11.87 16.25
C PRO A 117 6.73 -11.87 15.19
N ARG A 118 6.77 -10.86 14.33
CA ARG A 118 5.80 -10.66 13.25
C ARG A 118 6.46 -10.13 11.98
N ILE A 119 5.85 -10.48 10.86
CA ILE A 119 6.17 -9.97 9.53
C ILE A 119 4.88 -9.61 8.81
N ALA A 120 4.88 -8.50 8.09
CA ALA A 120 3.83 -8.11 7.16
C ALA A 120 4.46 -7.69 5.84
N PHE A 121 3.89 -8.14 4.72
CA PHE A 121 4.34 -7.82 3.38
C PHE A 121 3.14 -7.42 2.52
N ASN A 122 3.27 -6.30 1.82
CA ASN A 122 2.27 -5.79 0.90
C ASN A 122 2.88 -5.65 -0.49
N HIS A 123 2.09 -5.95 -1.52
CA HIS A 123 2.49 -5.77 -2.91
C HIS A 123 1.27 -5.37 -3.76
N ASP A 124 1.33 -4.16 -4.30
CA ASP A 124 0.42 -3.65 -5.32
C ASP A 124 0.94 -4.14 -6.67
N VAL A 125 0.35 -5.19 -7.22
CA VAL A 125 0.98 -6.00 -8.28
C VAL A 125 0.89 -5.34 -9.64
N ASN A 126 -0.30 -4.88 -10.01
CA ASN A 126 -0.53 -4.28 -11.30
C ASN A 126 -1.65 -3.24 -11.22
N GLY A 127 -1.48 -2.17 -12.01
CA GLY A 127 -2.43 -1.08 -12.12
C GLY A 127 -2.37 -0.08 -10.98
N THR A 128 -2.77 1.15 -11.30
CA THR A 128 -2.88 2.25 -10.33
C THR A 128 -4.35 2.62 -10.19
N THR A 129 -4.84 2.70 -8.96
CA THR A 129 -6.21 3.15 -8.68
C THR A 129 -6.31 4.68 -8.82
N PRO A 130 -7.41 5.23 -9.37
CA PRO A 130 -7.62 6.69 -9.39
C PRO A 130 -7.48 7.33 -8.01
N GLY A 131 -6.75 8.45 -7.96
CA GLY A 131 -6.59 9.25 -6.76
C GLY A 131 -7.67 10.32 -6.58
N PRO A 132 -7.63 11.09 -5.47
CA PRO A 132 -6.68 10.94 -4.37
C PRO A 132 -7.01 9.74 -3.46
N GLY A 133 -5.98 9.09 -2.91
CA GLY A 133 -6.15 8.00 -1.93
C GLY A 133 -6.50 6.63 -2.53
N GLY A 134 -6.07 6.37 -3.77
CA GLY A 134 -6.28 5.09 -4.44
C GLY A 134 -5.64 3.91 -3.69
N SER A 135 -6.26 2.73 -3.76
CA SER A 135 -5.83 1.54 -3.03
C SER A 135 -4.49 0.97 -3.50
N PHE A 136 -4.19 1.08 -4.80
CA PHE A 136 -3.04 0.44 -5.44
C PHE A 136 -2.21 1.43 -6.24
N VAL A 137 -0.89 1.30 -6.15
CA VAL A 137 0.09 1.95 -7.04
C VAL A 137 0.96 0.85 -7.64
N GLU A 138 0.98 0.74 -8.97
CA GLU A 138 1.63 -0.38 -9.64
C GLU A 138 3.08 -0.61 -9.17
N GLY A 139 3.37 -1.83 -8.72
CA GLY A 139 4.69 -2.28 -8.29
C GLY A 139 5.12 -1.83 -6.89
N ARG A 140 4.30 -1.04 -6.18
CA ARG A 140 4.58 -0.60 -4.81
C ARG A 140 4.60 -1.79 -3.84
N LYS A 141 5.62 -1.83 -2.99
CA LYS A 141 5.80 -2.86 -1.97
C LYS A 141 6.12 -2.22 -0.62
N SER A 142 5.75 -2.92 0.44
CA SER A 142 6.21 -2.61 1.78
C SER A 142 6.44 -3.89 2.57
N ILE A 143 7.45 -3.90 3.41
CA ILE A 143 7.69 -4.96 4.38
C ILE A 143 7.84 -4.37 5.77
N THR A 144 7.15 -4.94 6.74
CA THR A 144 7.30 -4.61 8.17
C THR A 144 7.74 -5.87 8.90
N ILE A 145 8.84 -5.77 9.62
CA ILE A 145 9.30 -6.81 10.55
C ILE A 145 9.31 -6.22 11.96
N GLY A 146 8.89 -7.00 12.94
CA GLY A 146 8.87 -6.52 14.32
C GLY A 146 8.76 -7.65 15.32
N THR A 147 8.94 -7.32 16.59
CA THR A 147 8.75 -8.24 17.68
C THR A 147 8.23 -7.51 18.91
N GLU A 148 7.31 -8.15 19.60
CA GLU A 148 6.77 -7.69 20.87
C GLU A 148 7.25 -8.64 21.98
N ALA A 149 7.77 -8.08 23.06
CA ALA A 149 8.12 -8.80 24.27
C ALA A 149 7.19 -8.36 25.40
N ASN A 150 6.43 -9.31 25.94
CA ASN A 150 5.53 -9.10 27.05
C ASN A 150 6.06 -9.83 28.29
N TYR A 151 6.36 -9.09 29.34
CA TYR A 151 6.78 -9.61 30.62
C TYR A 151 5.63 -9.50 31.63
N LEU A 152 5.08 -10.66 31.98
CA LEU A 152 4.03 -10.83 32.99
C LEU A 152 2.77 -9.96 32.78
N SER A 153 2.46 -9.58 31.54
CA SER A 153 1.36 -8.65 31.19
C SER A 153 1.48 -7.25 31.81
N ASN A 154 2.57 -6.97 32.52
CA ASN A 154 2.81 -5.70 33.19
C ASN A 154 3.67 -4.79 32.33
N TRP A 155 4.72 -5.34 31.69
CA TRP A 155 5.60 -4.60 30.81
C TRP A 155 5.51 -5.16 29.39
N VAL A 156 5.22 -4.29 28.43
CA VAL A 156 5.21 -4.66 27.00
C VAL A 156 6.16 -3.75 26.25
N PHE A 157 7.14 -4.34 25.59
CA PHE A 157 8.08 -3.66 24.70
C PHE A 157 7.83 -4.11 23.27
N ASP A 158 7.77 -3.17 22.34
CA ASP A 158 7.59 -3.46 20.92
C ASP A 158 8.62 -2.69 20.10
N ILE A 159 9.24 -3.38 19.15
CA ILE A 159 10.12 -2.77 18.14
C ILE A 159 9.74 -3.29 16.76
N SER A 160 9.66 -2.40 15.79
CA SER A 160 9.45 -2.76 14.40
C SER A 160 10.15 -1.83 13.44
N TYR A 161 10.49 -2.36 12.27
CA TYR A 161 11.03 -1.62 11.14
C TYR A 161 10.12 -1.83 9.93
N THR A 162 9.82 -0.74 9.23
CA THR A 162 9.06 -0.76 7.98
C THR A 162 9.92 -0.20 6.86
N ASN A 163 10.00 -0.94 5.75
CA ASN A 163 10.65 -0.52 4.52
C ASN A 163 9.63 -0.46 3.36
N PHE A 164 9.64 0.65 2.62
CA PHE A 164 8.85 0.86 1.42
C PHE A 164 9.75 0.80 0.20
N PHE A 165 9.33 0.14 -0.87
CA PHE A 165 10.16 -0.03 -2.06
C PHE A 165 9.31 -0.37 -3.29
N GLY A 166 9.92 -0.41 -4.48
CA GLY A 166 9.20 -0.67 -5.73
C GLY A 166 8.27 0.48 -6.14
N GLY A 167 7.59 0.33 -7.27
CA GLY A 167 6.69 1.34 -7.84
C GLY A 167 7.37 2.59 -8.42
N GLY A 168 8.71 2.62 -8.46
CA GLY A 168 9.50 3.68 -9.07
C GLY A 168 9.15 5.07 -8.53
N SER A 169 9.14 6.07 -9.41
CA SER A 169 8.80 7.46 -9.07
C SER A 169 7.35 7.65 -8.63
N PHE A 170 6.46 6.69 -8.90
CA PHE A 170 5.04 6.78 -8.54
C PHE A 170 4.76 6.33 -7.12
N ASN A 171 5.70 5.59 -6.52
CA ASN A 171 5.67 5.32 -5.09
C ASN A 171 6.29 6.49 -4.31
N LEU A 172 5.46 7.47 -3.96
CA LEU A 172 5.87 8.70 -3.27
C LEU A 172 6.41 8.48 -1.84
N ILE A 173 6.32 7.25 -1.33
CA ILE A 173 6.79 6.86 -0.01
C ILE A 173 7.96 5.85 -0.08
N HIS A 174 8.50 5.54 -1.26
CA HIS A 174 9.53 4.52 -1.46
C HIS A 174 10.86 4.78 -0.72
N ASP A 175 11.05 5.97 -0.17
CA ASP A 175 12.24 6.39 0.60
C ASP A 175 11.89 6.75 2.06
N ARG A 176 10.65 6.48 2.50
CA ARG A 176 10.13 6.89 3.82
C ARG A 176 10.11 5.75 4.82
N ASP A 177 11.23 5.03 4.91
CA ASP A 177 11.40 3.96 5.87
C ASP A 177 11.46 4.48 7.31
N PHE A 178 11.03 3.69 8.28
CA PHE A 178 11.05 4.09 9.68
C PHE A 178 11.17 2.93 10.66
N VAL A 179 11.68 3.25 11.85
CA VAL A 179 11.68 2.38 13.04
C VAL A 179 10.65 2.90 14.03
N GLN A 180 9.89 1.99 14.61
CA GLN A 180 8.96 2.27 15.70
C GLN A 180 9.42 1.51 16.95
N VAL A 181 9.39 2.20 18.09
CA VAL A 181 9.66 1.63 19.41
C VAL A 181 8.54 2.07 20.35
N ALA A 182 7.99 1.13 21.12
CA ALA A 182 6.98 1.40 22.13
C ALA A 182 7.25 0.63 23.42
N ALA A 183 6.94 1.25 24.55
CA ALA A 183 6.94 0.62 25.87
C ALA A 183 5.61 0.93 26.58
N ARG A 184 5.00 -0.08 27.19
CA ARG A 184 3.73 0.04 27.93
C ARG A 184 3.89 -0.59 29.29
N TYR A 185 3.32 0.05 30.30
CA TYR A 185 3.27 -0.46 31.66
C TYR A 185 1.82 -0.42 32.17
N SER A 186 1.34 -1.54 32.74
CA SER A 186 0.03 -1.64 33.38
C SER A 186 0.20 -1.85 34.88
N PHE A 187 -0.60 -1.13 35.67
CA PHE A 187 -0.66 -1.20 37.14
C PHE A 187 -2.04 -1.64 37.62
#